data_AF-A0A9D5RX74-F1
#
_entry.id   AF-A0A9D5RX74-F1
#
_cell.length_a   1.000
_cell.length_b   1.000
_cell.length_c   1.000
_cell.angle_alpha   90.00
_cell.angle_beta   90.00
_cell.angle_gamma   90.00
#
_symmetry.space_group_name_H-M   'P 1'
#
loop_
_entity.id
_entity.type
_entity.pdbx_description
1 polymer ?
#
loop_
_entity_poly.entity_id
_entity_poly.type
_entity_poly.pdbx_seq_one_letter_code
_entity_poly.pdbx_strand_id
1 'polypeptide(L)'
;MGKPMKILDLAERLIRQAGLVPYVDIDIIETGLRPGEKLYEELLLDKKHQKKTANSRIFVEEKEATNMHLVQNDDYTISTLYSTSRLDQ
;
A
#
# COMPACT_ATOMS: atom_id res chain seq x y z
N MET A 1 3.16 11.83 7.82
CA MET A 1 3.91 10.56 7.73
C MET A 1 5.39 10.86 7.71
N GLY A 2 6.22 9.94 8.21
CA GLY A 2 7.67 10.01 8.10
C GLY A 2 8.16 9.72 6.68
N LYS A 3 9.47 9.65 6.50
CA LYS A 3 10.05 9.24 5.21
C LYS A 3 9.78 7.75 4.97
N PRO A 4 9.48 7.33 3.73
CA PRO A 4 9.40 5.91 3.38
C PRO A 4 10.72 5.22 3.70
N MET A 5 10.65 3.95 4.08
CA MET A 5 11.79 3.14 4.47
C MET A 5 11.79 1.83 3.70
N LYS A 6 12.98 1.35 3.32
CA LYS A 6 13.12 0.03 2.70
C LYS A 6 12.96 -1.07 3.76
N ILE A 7 12.34 -2.18 3.39
CA ILE A 7 12.17 -3.34 4.28
C ILE A 7 13.53 -3.93 4.67
N LEU A 8 14.51 -3.92 3.77
CA LEU A 8 15.87 -4.37 4.06
C LEU A 8 16.51 -3.56 5.20
N ASP A 9 16.46 -2.22 5.12
CA ASP A 9 16.99 -1.34 6.15
C ASP A 9 16.33 -1.59 7.51
N LEU A 10 15.02 -1.88 7.51
CA LEU A 10 14.28 -2.24 8.72
C LEU A 10 14.79 -3.56 9.31
N ALA A 11 14.93 -4.60 8.50
CA ALA A 11 15.42 -5.90 8.93
C ALA A 11 16.82 -5.80 9.56
N GLU A 12 17.75 -5.12 8.90
CA GLU A 12 19.10 -4.94 9.44
C GLU A 12 19.09 -4.13 10.74
N ARG A 13 18.24 -3.10 10.86
CA ARG A 13 18.10 -2.32 12.10
C ARG A 13 17.60 -3.17 13.26
N LEU A 14 16.66 -4.08 13.02
CA LEU A 14 16.16 -4.99 14.04
C LEU A 14 17.26 -5.93 14.54
N ILE A 15 18.05 -6.50 13.63
CA ILE A 15 19.20 -7.35 14.00
C ILE A 15 20.22 -6.56 14.83
N ARG A 16 20.59 -5.35 14.39
CA ARG A 16 21.51 -4.48 15.15
C ARG A 16 20.96 -4.08 16.51
N GLN A 17 19.65 -3.84 16.64
CA GLN A 17 19.00 -3.53 17.91
C GLN A 17 19.04 -4.70 18.90
N ALA A 18 19.12 -5.94 18.41
CA ALA A 18 19.34 -7.12 19.23
C ALA A 18 20.82 -7.31 19.64
N GLY A 19 21.72 -6.41 19.24
CA GLY A 19 23.16 -6.51 19.52
C GLY A 19 23.92 -7.46 18.59
N LEU A 20 23.32 -7.84 17.46
CA LEU A 20 23.86 -8.80 16.50
C LEU A 20 24.32 -8.09 15.21
N VAL A 21 25.20 -8.74 14.46
CA VAL A 21 25.74 -8.27 13.19
C VAL A 21 24.99 -8.95 12.03
N PRO A 22 24.27 -8.18 11.18
CA PRO A 22 23.61 -8.71 9.99
C PRO A 22 24.61 -9.41 9.07
N TYR A 23 24.19 -10.53 8.47
CA TYR A 23 25.01 -11.38 7.57
C TYR A 23 26.22 -12.06 8.24
N VAL A 24 26.33 -11.99 9.57
CA VAL A 24 27.36 -12.70 10.34
C VAL A 24 26.67 -13.58 11.39
N ASP A 25 25.85 -12.97 12.24
CA ASP A 25 25.10 -13.70 13.27
C ASP A 25 23.74 -14.19 12.75
N ILE A 26 23.13 -13.40 11.86
CA ILE A 26 21.82 -13.68 11.25
C ILE A 26 21.85 -13.32 9.77
N ASP A 27 21.58 -14.30 8.91
CA ASP A 27 21.43 -14.09 7.47
C ASP A 27 20.06 -13.52 7.10
N ILE A 28 20.06 -12.62 6.11
CA ILE A 28 18.85 -12.10 5.47
C ILE A 28 18.77 -12.71 4.08
N ILE A 29 17.70 -13.45 3.81
CA ILE A 29 17.47 -14.16 2.53
C ILE A 29 16.27 -13.54 1.84
N GLU A 30 16.41 -13.23 0.55
CA GLU A 30 15.32 -12.75 -0.29
C GLU A 30 14.46 -13.94 -0.77
N THR A 31 13.23 -14.02 -0.29
CA THR A 31 12.28 -15.10 -0.67
C THR A 31 11.35 -14.69 -1.81
N GLY A 32 11.45 -13.45 -2.30
CA GLY A 32 10.50 -12.87 -3.25
C GLY A 32 9.19 -12.41 -2.60
N LEU A 33 8.33 -11.80 -3.41
CA LEU A 33 7.01 -11.31 -3.01
C LEU A 33 6.00 -12.45 -2.93
N ARG A 34 5.16 -12.43 -1.90
CA ARG A 34 4.02 -13.34 -1.79
C ARG A 34 2.87 -12.88 -2.71
N PRO A 35 2.01 -13.78 -3.19
CA PRO A 35 0.87 -13.40 -4.02
C PRO A 35 -0.01 -12.34 -3.35
N GLY A 36 -0.20 -11.22 -4.04
CA GLY A 36 -0.99 -10.08 -3.54
C GLY A 36 -0.21 -9.03 -2.76
N GLU A 37 1.10 -9.20 -2.54
CA GLU A 37 1.93 -8.15 -1.92
C GLU A 37 2.30 -7.04 -2.91
N LYS A 38 2.44 -5.82 -2.37
CA LYS A 38 2.93 -4.64 -3.11
C LYS A 38 4.36 -4.33 -2.70
N LEU A 39 5.15 -3.82 -3.65
CA LEU A 39 6.53 -3.37 -3.40
C LEU A 39 6.58 -2.03 -2.65
N TYR A 40 5.53 -1.23 -2.77
CA TYR A 40 5.36 0.05 -2.08
C TYR A 40 3.90 0.28 -1.75
N GLU A 41 3.66 1.05 -0.69
CA GLU A 41 2.34 1.53 -0.32
C GLU A 41 2.06 2.88 -0.95
N GLU A 42 0.80 3.11 -1.32
CA GLU A 42 0.32 4.40 -1.78
C GLU A 42 -0.21 5.20 -0.60
N LEU A 43 0.12 6.49 -0.55
CA LEU A 43 -0.49 7.38 0.42
C LEU A 43 -1.86 7.79 -0.10
N LEU A 44 -2.89 7.55 0.72
CA LEU A 44 -4.21 8.18 0.57
C LEU A 44 -4.08 9.67 0.92
N LEU A 45 -3.52 10.44 0.00
CA LEU A 45 -3.35 11.88 0.12
C LEU A 45 -4.01 12.57 -1.08
N ASP A 46 -5.28 12.28 -1.33
CA ASP A 46 -6.09 13.22 -2.11
C ASP A 46 -6.35 14.46 -1.24
N LYS A 47 -5.40 15.40 -1.28
CA LYS A 47 -5.43 16.63 -0.47
C LYS A 47 -6.69 17.47 -0.71
N LYS A 48 -7.45 17.20 -1.77
CA LYS A 48 -8.66 17.95 -2.11
C LYS A 48 -9.82 17.66 -1.16
N HIS A 49 -9.87 16.49 -0.53
CA HIS A 49 -11.01 16.03 0.28
C HIS A 49 -10.66 15.75 1.76
N GLN A 50 -9.53 16.29 2.24
CA GLN A 50 -9.06 16.06 3.61
C GLN A 50 -9.33 17.24 4.54
N LYS A 51 -10.01 16.96 5.65
CA LYS A 51 -10.23 17.88 6.75
C LYS A 51 -9.23 17.62 7.88
N LYS A 52 -8.62 18.69 8.38
CA LYS A 52 -7.74 18.61 9.55
C LYS A 52 -8.56 18.48 10.84
N THR A 53 -8.05 17.68 11.77
CA THR A 53 -8.57 17.64 13.14
C THR A 53 -7.80 18.60 14.04
N ALA A 54 -8.14 18.67 15.34
CA ALA A 54 -7.37 19.41 16.34
C ALA A 54 -5.91 18.93 16.47
N ASN A 55 -5.63 17.66 16.13
CA ASN A 55 -4.28 17.13 16.07
C ASN A 55 -3.74 17.22 14.64
N SER A 56 -2.64 17.94 14.45
CA SER A 56 -2.03 18.19 13.14
C SER A 56 -1.51 16.93 12.43
N ARG A 57 -1.44 15.78 13.12
CA ARG A 57 -1.05 14.48 12.55
C ARG A 57 -2.25 13.60 12.15
N ILE A 58 -3.48 14.03 12.42
CA ILE A 58 -4.70 13.25 12.15
C ILE A 58 -5.58 13.99 11.15
N PHE A 59 -5.94 13.31 10.07
CA PHE A 59 -6.72 13.82 8.94
C PHE A 59 -7.97 12.95 8.76
N VAL A 60 -9.08 13.55 8.35
CA VAL A 60 -10.34 12.86 8.01
C VAL A 60 -10.59 13.06 6.52
N GLU A 61 -10.84 11.97 5.80
CA GLU A 61 -11.23 11.98 4.39
C GLU A 61 -12.77 11.98 4.30
N GLU A 62 -13.34 13.03 3.73
CA GLU A 62 -14.78 13.09 3.48
C GLU A 62 -15.07 12.36 2.15
N LYS A 63 -15.76 11.22 2.24
CA LYS A 63 -16.24 10.51 1.04
C LYS A 63 -17.47 11.22 0.50
N GLU A 64 -17.48 11.53 -0.79
CA GLU A 64 -18.71 11.93 -1.46
C GLU A 64 -19.74 10.80 -1.36
N ALA A 65 -21.01 11.16 -1.14
CA ALA A 65 -22.09 10.21 -1.07
C ALA A 65 -22.24 9.52 -2.43
N THR A 66 -21.82 8.25 -2.52
CA THR A 66 -22.11 7.42 -3.69
C THR A 66 -23.62 7.20 -3.76
N ASN A 67 -24.27 7.65 -4.82
CA ASN A 67 -25.66 7.31 -5.09
C ASN A 67 -25.78 5.80 -5.27
N MET A 68 -26.31 5.11 -4.25
CA MET A 68 -26.58 3.66 -4.26
C MET A 68 -27.47 3.20 -5.44
N HIS A 69 -28.16 4.13 -6.10
CA HIS A 69 -29.05 3.86 -7.23
C HIS A 69 -28.34 3.74 -8.60
N LEU A 70 -27.06 4.14 -8.70
CA LEU A 70 -26.28 4.03 -9.94
C LEU A 70 -25.64 2.65 -10.14
N VAL A 71 -25.75 1.75 -9.16
CA VAL A 71 -25.19 0.38 -9.26
C VAL A 71 -26.15 -0.59 -9.97
N GLN A 72 -27.35 -0.15 -10.34
CA GLN A 72 -28.35 -1.03 -10.97
C GLN A 72 -28.45 -0.92 -12.49
N ASN A 73 -27.76 0.01 -13.14
CA ASN A 73 -27.79 0.11 -14.60
C ASN A 73 -26.40 0.54 -15.09
N ASP A 74 -25.52 -0.43 -15.27
CA ASP A 74 -24.48 -0.39 -16.30
C ASP A 74 -23.94 -1.83 -16.45
N ASP A 75 -24.36 -2.49 -17.52
CA ASP A 75 -23.95 -3.84 -17.95
C ASP A 75 -22.45 -3.97 -18.31
N TYR A 76 -21.61 -3.02 -17.92
CA TYR A 76 -20.15 -3.16 -18.00
C TYR A 76 -19.65 -3.91 -16.77
N THR A 77 -19.94 -5.20 -16.76
CA THR A 77 -19.39 -6.14 -15.81
C THR A 77 -17.87 -6.06 -15.79
N ILE A 78 -17.32 -6.06 -14.58
CA ILE A 78 -15.90 -6.15 -14.19
C ILE A 78 -15.06 -7.13 -15.04
N SER A 79 -15.69 -8.04 -15.79
CA SER A 79 -15.08 -8.95 -16.77
C SER A 79 -14.24 -8.28 -17.87
N THR A 80 -14.62 -7.09 -18.36
CA THR A 80 -13.94 -6.45 -19.51
C THR A 80 -12.55 -5.93 -19.15
N LEU A 81 -12.30 -5.57 -17.89
CA LEU A 81 -10.99 -5.10 -17.42
C LEU A 81 -9.99 -6.24 -17.17
N TYR A 82 -10.46 -7.49 -17.03
CA TYR A 82 -9.60 -8.66 -16.85
C TYR A 82 -9.22 -9.37 -18.16
N SER A 83 -9.89 -9.09 -19.29
CA SER A 83 -9.52 -9.66 -20.59
C SER A 83 -8.42 -8.89 -21.31
N THR A 84 -8.21 -7.61 -20.97
CA THR A 84 -7.17 -6.78 -21.61
C THR A 84 -5.75 -7.11 -21.12
N SER A 85 -5.59 -7.86 -20.03
CA SER A 85 -4.28 -8.29 -19.50
C SER A 85 -3.86 -9.70 -19.96
N ARG A 86 -4.45 -10.24 -21.04
CA ARG A 86 -4.09 -11.56 -21.60
C ARG A 86 -3.91 -11.58 -23.14
N LEU A 87 -3.64 -10.44 -23.76
CA LEU A 87 -3.33 -10.37 -25.20
C LEU A 87 -2.04 -9.60 -25.53
N ASP A 88 -1.04 -9.68 -24.64
CA ASP A 88 0.37 -9.50 -25.02
C ASP A 88 1.16 -10.74 -24.57
N GLN A 89 1.00 -11.83 -25.32
CA GLN A 89 1.98 -12.91 -25.53
C GLN A 89 2.06 -13.19 -27.02
#